data_AF-A0A929BMV4-F1
#
_entry.id   AF-A0A929BMV4-F1
#
_cell.length_a   1.000
_cell.length_b   1.000
_cell.length_c   1.000
_cell.angle_alpha   90.00
_cell.angle_beta   90.00
_cell.angle_gamma   90.00
#
_symmetry.space_group_name_H-M   'P 1'
#
loop_
_entity.id
_entity.type
_entity.pdbx_description
1 polymer ?
#
loop_
_entity_poly.entity_id
_entity_poly.type
_entity_poly.pdbx_seq_one_letter_code
_entity_poly.pdbx_strand_id
1 'polypeptide(L)'
;MHIVDAHEDIAWNALALGRDVRRSALETRRLEQDTGVPQRNGLCMVGLPEWLSGGITLVCGTIFVSPARRGSPESHTYATAEEAHALGQAQLDFYHRLTGECDQIALIGTRADLNGVLTSWEGETPQV
;
A
#
# COMPACT_ATOMS: atom_id res chain seq x y z
N MET A 1 8.05 18.09 -11.26
CA MET A 1 6.80 17.50 -11.78
C MET A 1 6.32 16.55 -10.71
N HIS A 2 5.08 16.71 -10.23
CA HIS A 2 4.48 15.84 -9.22
C HIS A 2 3.51 14.90 -9.92
N ILE A 3 3.60 13.61 -9.65
CA ILE A 3 2.65 12.61 -10.12
C ILE A 3 1.81 12.17 -8.93
N VAL A 4 0.50 12.03 -9.18
CA VAL A 4 -0.45 11.50 -8.22
C VAL A 4 -0.96 10.17 -8.75
N ASP A 5 -0.77 9.11 -7.98
CA ASP A 5 -1.49 7.85 -8.20
C ASP A 5 -2.78 7.87 -7.37
N ALA A 6 -3.92 7.80 -8.05
CA ALA A 6 -5.22 7.90 -7.41
C ALA A 6 -5.74 6.58 -6.85
N HIS A 7 -5.02 5.45 -7.02
CA HIS A 7 -5.54 4.15 -6.58
C HIS A 7 -4.47 3.06 -6.44
N GLU A 8 -4.05 2.76 -5.21
CA GLU A 8 -3.18 1.60 -4.93
C GLU A 8 -3.68 0.76 -3.73
N ASP A 9 -3.78 -0.56 -3.94
CA ASP A 9 -4.19 -1.54 -2.91
C ASP A 9 -3.05 -1.91 -1.95
N ILE A 10 -2.41 -0.91 -1.34
CA ILE A 10 -1.20 -1.08 -0.52
C ILE A 10 -1.46 -1.98 0.69
N ALA A 11 -2.43 -1.60 1.55
CA ALA A 11 -2.71 -2.33 2.78
C ALA A 11 -3.22 -3.75 2.51
N TRP A 12 -4.03 -3.94 1.47
CA TRP A 12 -4.47 -5.28 1.07
C TRP A 12 -3.28 -6.16 0.65
N ASN A 13 -2.36 -5.64 -0.18
CA ASN A 13 -1.16 -6.39 -0.59
C ASN A 13 -0.26 -6.72 0.62
N ALA A 14 -0.14 -5.82 1.58
CA ALA A 14 0.64 -6.06 2.79
C ALA A 14 0.02 -7.13 3.68
N LEU A 15 -1.28 -7.04 3.98
CA LEU A 15 -1.96 -7.94 4.89
C LEU A 15 -2.25 -9.32 4.26
N ALA A 16 -2.62 -9.36 2.97
CA ALA A 16 -2.98 -10.60 2.28
C ALA A 16 -1.78 -11.36 1.73
N LEU A 17 -0.76 -10.66 1.25
CA LEU A 17 0.39 -11.28 0.56
C LEU A 17 1.72 -11.11 1.32
N GLY A 18 1.74 -10.34 2.41
CA GLY A 18 2.97 -10.07 3.15
C GLY A 18 3.95 -9.16 2.40
N ARG A 19 3.47 -8.39 1.41
CA ARG A 19 4.30 -7.46 0.65
C ARG A 19 4.62 -6.23 1.50
N ASP A 20 5.91 -6.03 1.79
CA ASP A 20 6.38 -4.82 2.46
C ASP A 20 6.55 -3.70 1.43
N VAL A 21 5.68 -2.70 1.47
CA VAL A 21 5.69 -1.59 0.51
C VAL A 21 6.92 -0.69 0.64
N ARG A 22 7.65 -0.75 1.77
CA ARG A 22 8.91 0.00 1.95
C ARG A 22 10.04 -0.58 1.11
N ARG A 23 9.91 -1.83 0.67
CA ARG A 23 10.87 -2.53 -0.17
C ARG A 23 10.63 -2.21 -1.65
N SER A 24 11.68 -2.27 -2.46
CA SER A 24 11.55 -2.20 -3.92
C SER A 24 10.60 -3.28 -4.45
N ALA A 25 9.74 -2.92 -5.39
CA ALA A 25 8.89 -3.84 -6.13
C ALA A 25 9.71 -4.96 -6.79
N LEU A 26 10.90 -4.62 -7.29
CA LEU A 26 11.81 -5.58 -7.93
C LEU A 26 12.35 -6.61 -6.94
N GLU A 27 12.70 -6.17 -5.73
CA GLU A 27 13.17 -7.08 -4.69
C GLU A 27 12.02 -7.98 -4.18
N THR A 28 10.80 -7.44 -4.04
CA THR A 28 9.63 -8.26 -3.72
C THR A 28 9.37 -9.33 -4.79
N ARG A 29 9.45 -8.98 -6.09
CA ARG A 29 9.34 -9.97 -7.18
C ARG A 29 10.40 -11.06 -7.07
N ARG A 30 11.65 -10.71 -6.77
CA ARG A 30 12.75 -11.66 -6.59
C ARG A 30 12.47 -12.63 -5.44
N LEU A 31 11.98 -12.13 -4.32
CA LEU A 31 11.64 -12.95 -3.15
C LEU A 31 10.43 -13.86 -3.39
N GLU A 32 9.50 -13.45 -4.24
CA GLU A 32 8.29 -14.20 -4.58
C GLU A 32 8.50 -15.24 -5.70
N GLN A 33 9.65 -15.24 -6.39
CA GLN A 33 9.86 -16.01 -7.64
C GLN A 33 9.61 -17.53 -7.50
N ASP A 34 9.92 -18.09 -6.32
CA ASP A 34 9.79 -19.53 -6.02
C ASP A 34 8.51 -19.84 -5.24
N THR A 35 7.59 -18.87 -5.15
CA THR A 35 6.29 -19.02 -4.50
C THR A 35 5.16 -19.11 -5.54
N GLY A 36 3.95 -19.49 -5.11
CA GLY A 36 2.76 -19.43 -5.97
C GLY A 36 2.10 -18.04 -6.06
N VAL A 37 2.65 -17.02 -5.39
CA VAL A 37 2.06 -15.67 -5.33
C VAL A 37 2.01 -15.02 -6.72
N PRO A 38 3.10 -15.00 -7.52
CA PRO A 38 3.07 -14.38 -8.84
C PRO A 38 2.02 -14.94 -9.79
N GLN A 39 1.79 -16.25 -9.76
CA GLN A 39 0.83 -16.93 -10.65
C GLN A 39 -0.62 -16.65 -10.23
N ARG A 40 -0.89 -16.51 -8.93
CA ARG A 40 -2.24 -16.32 -8.40
C ARG A 40 -2.65 -14.85 -8.28
N ASN A 41 -1.70 -13.98 -7.94
CA ASN A 41 -1.95 -12.58 -7.56
C ASN A 41 -1.17 -11.57 -8.42
N GLY A 42 -0.39 -12.04 -9.41
CA GLY A 42 0.44 -11.18 -10.24
C GLY A 42 1.73 -10.74 -9.54
N LEU A 43 2.61 -10.09 -10.30
CA LEU A 43 3.86 -9.53 -9.79
C LEU A 43 3.61 -8.28 -8.94
N CYS A 44 4.44 -8.05 -7.93
CA CYS A 44 4.43 -6.80 -7.18
C CYS A 44 4.75 -5.63 -8.13
N MET A 45 3.90 -4.59 -8.20
CA MET A 45 4.07 -3.48 -9.15
C MET A 45 4.65 -2.22 -8.53
N VAL A 46 4.55 -2.08 -7.21
CA VAL A 46 4.81 -0.83 -6.49
C VAL A 46 5.68 -1.07 -5.27
N GLY A 47 6.42 -0.04 -4.89
CA GLY A 47 7.34 -0.04 -3.76
C GLY A 47 7.88 1.37 -3.56
N LEU A 48 8.16 1.74 -2.31
CA LEU A 48 8.62 3.06 -1.94
C LEU A 48 9.83 3.54 -2.77
N PRO A 49 10.87 2.72 -3.04
CA PRO A 49 11.96 3.15 -3.91
C PRO A 49 11.52 3.54 -5.33
N GLU A 50 10.53 2.85 -5.90
CA GLU A 50 10.00 3.15 -7.23
C GLU A 50 9.06 4.37 -7.22
N TRP A 51 8.27 4.57 -6.16
CA TRP A 51 7.51 5.81 -6.01
C TRP A 51 8.42 7.04 -5.97
N LEU A 52 9.46 6.98 -5.13
CA LEU A 52 10.42 8.08 -4.95
C LEU A 52 11.19 8.36 -6.24
N SER A 53 11.78 7.33 -6.86
CA SER A 53 12.53 7.49 -8.12
C SER A 53 11.64 7.88 -9.31
N GLY A 54 10.37 7.48 -9.29
CA GLY A 54 9.38 7.81 -10.32
C GLY A 54 8.74 9.20 -10.17
N GLY A 55 8.99 9.93 -9.08
CA GLY A 55 8.35 11.22 -8.83
C GLY A 55 6.87 11.11 -8.45
N ILE A 56 6.46 9.97 -7.88
CA ILE A 56 5.11 9.77 -7.33
C ILE A 56 5.07 10.45 -5.97
N THR A 57 4.43 11.61 -5.91
CA THR A 57 4.40 12.48 -4.72
C THR A 57 3.20 12.19 -3.83
N LEU A 58 2.14 11.59 -4.37
CA LEU A 58 0.94 11.26 -3.60
C LEU A 58 0.33 9.97 -4.13
N VAL A 59 -0.04 9.09 -3.21
CA VAL A 59 -0.75 7.85 -3.51
C VAL A 59 -2.03 7.79 -2.69
N CYS A 60 -3.16 7.57 -3.34
CA CYS A 60 -4.40 7.24 -2.66
C CYS A 60 -4.42 5.74 -2.34
N GLY A 61 -3.97 5.40 -1.14
CA GLY A 61 -4.08 4.05 -0.59
C GLY A 61 -5.54 3.66 -0.37
N THR A 62 -5.94 2.48 -0.84
CA THR A 62 -7.32 2.01 -0.73
C THR A 62 -7.57 1.31 0.62
N ILE A 63 -8.85 1.22 0.99
CA ILE A 63 -9.36 0.19 1.90
C ILE A 63 -10.24 -0.73 1.05
N PHE A 64 -9.76 -1.93 0.77
CA PHE A 64 -10.43 -2.89 -0.11
C PHE A 64 -10.76 -4.19 0.61
N VAL A 65 -12.04 -4.57 0.60
CA VAL A 65 -12.53 -5.84 1.14
C VAL A 65 -13.50 -6.47 0.16
N SER A 66 -13.39 -7.78 -0.08
CA SER A 66 -14.25 -8.51 -1.01
C SER A 66 -15.20 -9.46 -0.27
N PRO A 67 -16.45 -9.62 -0.71
CA PRO A 67 -17.34 -10.61 -0.12
C PRO A 67 -16.90 -12.02 -0.48
N ALA A 68 -17.06 -12.96 0.45
CA ALA A 68 -16.73 -14.36 0.25
C ALA A 68 -17.58 -14.96 -0.88
N ARG A 69 -16.93 -15.67 -1.81
CA ARG A 69 -17.59 -16.31 -2.95
C ARG A 69 -17.51 -17.82 -2.83
N ARG A 70 -18.63 -18.51 -3.08
CA ARG A 70 -18.67 -19.98 -3.06
C ARG A 70 -17.73 -20.54 -4.13
N GLY A 71 -16.75 -21.33 -3.71
CA GLY A 71 -15.77 -21.97 -4.61
C GLY A 71 -14.53 -21.15 -4.93
N SER A 72 -14.38 -19.92 -4.41
CA SER A 72 -13.13 -19.15 -4.47
C SER A 72 -12.56 -19.00 -3.05
N PRO A 73 -11.54 -19.79 -2.66
CA PRO A 73 -10.85 -19.60 -1.40
C PRO A 73 -9.91 -18.40 -1.52
N GLU A 74 -10.47 -17.19 -1.57
CA GLU A 74 -9.71 -15.95 -1.49
C GLU A 74 -9.44 -15.63 -0.01
N SER A 75 -8.19 -15.27 0.28
CA SER A 75 -7.84 -14.67 1.57
C SER A 75 -8.44 -13.26 1.66
N HIS A 76 -8.71 -12.77 2.88
CA HIS A 76 -9.23 -11.42 3.12
C HIS A 76 -10.63 -11.14 2.55
N THR A 77 -11.51 -12.14 2.60
CA THR A 77 -12.94 -11.99 2.28
C THR A 77 -13.83 -11.90 3.51
N TYR A 78 -15.03 -11.34 3.39
CA TYR A 78 -16.04 -11.27 4.46
C TYR A 78 -17.37 -11.96 4.09
N ALA A 79 -18.08 -12.49 5.09
CA ALA A 79 -19.45 -13.00 4.99
C ALA A 79 -20.46 -12.11 5.73
N THR A 80 -20.00 -11.28 6.67
CA THR A 80 -20.85 -10.34 7.42
C THR A 80 -20.35 -8.90 7.37
N ALA A 81 -21.19 -7.95 7.77
CA ALA A 81 -20.81 -6.53 7.85
C ALA A 81 -19.74 -6.28 8.93
N GLU A 82 -19.79 -7.03 10.03
CA GLU A 82 -18.81 -6.96 11.12
C GLU A 82 -17.43 -7.42 10.64
N GLU A 83 -17.37 -8.51 9.87
CA GLU A 83 -16.13 -8.98 9.24
C GLU A 83 -15.58 -7.97 8.22
N ALA A 84 -16.46 -7.39 7.39
CA ALA A 84 -16.06 -6.34 6.45
C ALA A 84 -15.46 -5.13 7.18
N HIS A 85 -16.09 -4.70 8.28
CA HIS A 85 -15.61 -3.60 9.11
C HIS A 85 -14.26 -3.93 9.74
N ALA A 86 -14.10 -5.12 10.33
CA ALA A 86 -12.85 -5.55 10.96
C ALA A 86 -11.68 -5.58 9.95
N LEU A 87 -11.91 -6.10 8.75
CA LEU A 87 -10.91 -6.11 7.68
C LEU A 87 -10.56 -4.68 7.20
N GLY A 88 -11.55 -3.79 7.12
CA GLY A 88 -11.32 -2.40 6.77
C GLY A 88 -10.51 -1.64 7.84
N GLN A 89 -10.83 -1.85 9.12
CA GLN A 89 -10.08 -1.27 10.24
C GLN A 89 -8.63 -1.77 10.27
N ALA A 90 -8.39 -3.05 10.02
CA ALA A 90 -7.02 -3.59 9.96
C ALA A 90 -6.17 -2.91 8.87
N GLN A 91 -6.77 -2.51 7.74
CA GLN A 91 -6.08 -1.76 6.68
C GLN A 91 -5.82 -0.31 7.10
N LEU A 92 -6.77 0.34 7.77
CA LEU A 92 -6.57 1.69 8.32
C LEU A 92 -5.44 1.70 9.36
N ASP A 93 -5.44 0.74 10.28
CA ASP A 93 -4.39 0.54 11.28
C ASP A 93 -3.03 0.29 10.64
N PHE A 94 -2.98 -0.46 9.54
CA PHE A 94 -1.75 -0.67 8.78
C PHE A 94 -1.16 0.66 8.30
N TYR A 95 -1.96 1.55 7.71
CA TYR A 95 -1.45 2.86 7.25
C TYR A 95 -0.93 3.72 8.39
N HIS A 96 -1.63 3.76 9.53
CA HIS A 96 -1.17 4.50 10.71
C HIS A 96 0.14 3.95 11.28
N ARG A 97 0.32 2.62 11.31
CA ARG A 97 1.59 2.01 11.72
C ARG A 97 2.69 2.30 10.72
N LEU A 98 2.40 2.20 9.42
CA LEU A 98 3.38 2.40 8.37
C LEU A 98 4.08 3.75 8.47
N THR A 99 3.33 4.83 8.76
CA THR A 99 3.90 6.17 8.98
C THR A 99 4.74 6.30 10.25
N GLY A 100 4.48 5.47 11.27
CA GLY A 100 5.31 5.41 12.48
C GLY A 100 6.58 4.57 12.30
N GLU A 101 6.60 3.71 11.28
CA GLU A 101 7.71 2.79 10.99
C GLU A 101 8.60 3.28 9.82
N CYS A 102 8.19 4.32 9.08
CA CYS A 102 8.89 4.81 7.90
C CYS A 102 8.74 6.33 7.75
N ASP A 103 9.84 7.06 7.98
CA ASP A 103 9.85 8.53 7.92
C ASP A 103 9.61 9.10 6.51
N GLN A 104 9.69 8.28 5.47
CA GLN A 104 9.45 8.66 4.07
C GLN A 104 8.01 8.43 3.61
N ILE A 105 7.12 8.03 4.52
CA ILE A 105 5.69 7.86 4.24
C ILE A 105 4.90 8.74 5.20
N ALA A 106 4.02 9.57 4.66
CA ALA A 106 3.20 10.48 5.45
C ALA A 106 1.71 10.32 5.14
N LEU A 107 0.87 10.37 6.18
CA LEU A 107 -0.58 10.41 6.01
C LEU A 107 -1.05 11.85 5.86
N ILE A 108 -1.87 12.09 4.84
CA ILE A 108 -2.45 13.40 4.55
C ILE A 108 -3.89 13.43 5.05
N GLY A 109 -4.12 14.08 6.20
CA GLY A 109 -5.46 14.36 6.73
C GLY A 109 -5.90 15.81 6.50
N THR A 110 -4.94 16.70 6.25
CA THR A 110 -5.15 18.14 6.13
C THR A 110 -4.36 18.74 4.97
N ARG A 111 -4.69 19.99 4.62
CA ARG A 111 -3.91 20.76 3.64
C ARG A 111 -2.48 21.03 4.14
N ALA A 112 -2.27 21.12 5.45
CA ALA A 112 -0.94 21.33 6.01
C ALA A 112 -0.05 20.10 5.78
N ASP A 113 -0.60 18.90 5.97
CA ASP A 113 0.12 17.64 5.72
C ASP A 113 0.51 17.54 4.25
N LEU A 114 -0.43 17.83 3.34
CA LEU A 114 -0.15 17.86 1.89
C LEU A 114 1.00 18.82 1.55
N ASN A 115 0.98 20.03 2.10
CA ASN A 115 2.05 21.00 1.88
C ASN A 115 3.39 20.50 2.45
N GLY A 116 3.37 19.79 3.58
CA GLY A 116 4.54 19.16 4.18
C GLY A 116 5.16 18.14 3.25
N VAL A 117 4.34 17.24 2.69
CA VAL A 117 4.77 16.26 1.67
C VAL A 117 5.35 17.00 0.47
N LEU A 118 4.65 17.95 -0.13
CA LEU A 118 5.15 18.70 -1.29
C LEU A 118 6.50 19.39 -1.03
N THR A 119 6.68 19.99 0.15
CA THR A 119 7.93 20.66 0.55
C THR A 119 9.08 19.66 0.74
N SER A 120 8.79 18.44 1.21
CA SER A 120 9.84 17.41 1.42
C SER A 120 10.60 17.05 0.13
N TRP A 121 9.95 17.20 -1.04
CA TRP A 121 10.55 16.96 -2.35
C TRP A 121 11.55 18.03 -2.79
N GLU A 122 11.67 19.13 -2.05
CA GLU A 122 12.72 20.14 -2.23
C GLU A 122 14.00 19.79 -1.43
N GLY A 123 13.92 18.81 -0.51
CA GLY A 123 15.01 18.38 0.36
C GLY A 123 15.65 17.05 -0.03
N GLU A 124 16.46 16.50 0.88
CA GLU A 124 17.19 15.23 0.67
C GLU A 124 16.37 13.98 0.99
N THR A 125 15.27 14.14 1.74
CA THR A 125 14.43 13.03 2.21
C THR A 125 12.98 13.27 1.77
N PRO A 126 12.64 13.04 0.50
CA PRO A 126 11.26 13.13 0.02
C PRO A 126 10.36 12.12 0.73
N GLN A 127 9.13 12.55 1.01
CA GLN A 127 8.04 11.74 1.53
C GLN A 127 7.00 11.48 0.44
N VAL A 128 6.29 10.35 0.53
CA VAL A 128 5.11 10.02 -0.29
C VAL A 128 3.89 9.92 0.61
#